data_AF-A0A2V7X7K1-F1
#
_entry.id   AF-A0A2V7X7K1-F1
#
_cell.length_a   1.000
_cell.length_b   1.000
_cell.length_c   1.000
_cell.angle_alpha   90.00
_cell.angle_beta   90.00
_cell.angle_gamma   90.00
#
_symmetry.space_group_name_H-M   'P 1'
#
loop_
_entity.id
_entity.type
_entity.pdbx_description
1 polymer ?
#
loop_
_entity_poly.entity_id
_entity_poly.type
_entity_poly.pdbx_seq_one_letter_code
_entity_poly.pdbx_strand_id
1 'polypeptide(L)'
;MATHSEAPALETRRFTADEILQGTLENARNELRRSLVKLGFSGIAGGITMGLTALGVSSIRAFVGDGGWRDLVGYLAYPLGFIAVIIGRAQLFTENTLYPVVLVLDERKHLVRMLRLWGTVFVANVIGASIFAVLVAKSSAL
;
A
#
# COMPACT_ATOMS: atom_id res chain seq x y z
N MET A 1 -19.30 -48.99 -17.85
CA MET A 1 -20.11 -47.77 -17.62
C MET A 1 -19.45 -47.01 -16.47
N ALA A 2 -18.41 -46.23 -16.77
CA ALA A 2 -17.67 -45.45 -15.79
C ALA A 2 -18.29 -44.04 -15.77
N THR A 3 -18.92 -43.68 -14.66
CA THR A 3 -19.36 -42.32 -14.39
C THR A 3 -18.13 -41.46 -14.19
N HIS A 4 -17.77 -40.67 -15.21
CA HIS A 4 -16.86 -39.56 -15.07
C HIS A 4 -17.47 -38.58 -14.06
N SER A 5 -16.91 -38.55 -12.84
CA SER A 5 -17.17 -37.49 -11.87
C SER A 5 -16.57 -36.21 -12.44
N GLU A 6 -17.40 -35.37 -13.05
CA GLU A 6 -17.03 -34.01 -13.43
C GLU A 6 -16.56 -33.28 -12.18
N ALA A 7 -15.28 -32.91 -12.14
CA ALA A 7 -14.79 -31.95 -11.17
C ALA A 7 -15.52 -30.62 -11.44
N PRO A 8 -16.13 -29.98 -10.43
CA PRO A 8 -16.88 -28.76 -10.64
C PRO A 8 -15.97 -27.70 -11.26
N ALA A 9 -16.40 -27.16 -12.40
CA ALA A 9 -15.76 -26.04 -13.06
C ALA A 9 -15.50 -24.93 -12.02
N LEU A 10 -14.32 -24.31 -12.06
CA LEU A 10 -13.93 -23.21 -11.17
C LEU A 10 -14.85 -22.00 -11.43
N GLU A 11 -16.04 -22.03 -10.83
CA GLU A 11 -16.97 -20.94 -10.80
C GLU A 11 -16.26 -19.78 -10.11
N THR A 12 -16.00 -18.70 -10.86
CA THR A 12 -15.41 -17.48 -10.32
C THR A 12 -16.48 -16.77 -9.48
N ARG A 13 -16.83 -17.38 -8.35
CA ARG A 13 -17.85 -16.90 -7.42
C ARG A 13 -17.38 -15.58 -6.84
N ARG A 14 -18.16 -14.52 -7.04
CA ARG A 14 -17.95 -13.25 -6.33
C ARG A 14 -18.19 -13.49 -4.84
N PHE A 15 -17.21 -13.10 -4.02
CA PHE A 15 -17.35 -13.12 -2.57
C PHE A 15 -18.46 -12.17 -2.13
N THR A 16 -19.21 -12.57 -1.11
CA THR A 16 -20.18 -11.69 -0.44
C THR A 16 -19.44 -10.61 0.36
N ALA A 17 -20.16 -9.53 0.73
CA ALA A 17 -19.58 -8.48 1.56
C ALA A 17 -19.07 -9.01 2.91
N ASP A 18 -19.81 -9.95 3.50
CA ASP A 18 -19.42 -10.61 4.76
C ASP A 18 -18.15 -11.45 4.59
N GLU A 19 -18.02 -12.20 3.48
CA GLU A 19 -16.82 -12.99 3.19
C GLU A 19 -15.58 -12.09 3.01
N ILE A 20 -15.71 -10.96 2.32
CA ILE A 20 -14.62 -9.97 2.15
C ILE A 20 -14.24 -9.35 3.49
N LEU A 21 -15.22 -8.97 4.31
CA LEU A 21 -14.98 -8.38 5.62
C LEU A 21 -14.25 -9.36 6.54
N GLN A 22 -14.74 -10.60 6.65
CA GLN A 22 -14.12 -11.63 7.48
C GLN A 22 -12.67 -11.91 7.03
N GLY A 23 -12.45 -12.08 5.73
CA GLY A 23 -11.11 -12.29 5.18
C GLY A 23 -10.17 -11.11 5.48
N THR A 24 -10.68 -9.87 5.40
CA THR A 24 -9.84 -8.70 5.67
C THR A 24 -9.59 -8.46 7.17
N LEU A 25 -10.54 -8.81 8.03
CA LEU A 25 -10.34 -8.80 9.49
C LEU A 25 -9.30 -9.83 9.91
N GLU A 26 -9.29 -11.02 9.30
CA GLU A 26 -8.25 -12.01 9.54
C GLU A 26 -6.86 -11.51 9.10
N ASN A 27 -6.78 -10.87 7.94
CA ASN A 27 -5.55 -10.20 7.49
C ASN A 27 -5.11 -9.11 8.47
N ALA A 28 -6.04 -8.27 8.96
CA ALA A 28 -5.74 -7.24 9.95
C ALA A 28 -5.22 -7.84 11.27
N ARG A 29 -5.80 -8.95 11.75
CA ARG A 29 -5.30 -9.66 12.95
C ARG A 29 -3.86 -10.14 12.75
N ASN A 30 -3.54 -10.68 11.58
CA ASN A 30 -2.19 -11.13 11.23
C ASN A 30 -1.20 -9.96 11.17
N GLU A 31 -1.61 -8.86 10.54
CA GLU A 31 -0.80 -7.66 10.39
C GLU A 31 -0.45 -7.03 11.75
N LEU A 32 -1.44 -6.91 12.66
CA LEU A 32 -1.22 -6.41 14.02
C LEU A 32 -0.25 -7.27 14.86
N ARG A 33 -0.03 -8.54 14.49
CA ARG A 33 0.91 -9.46 15.15
C ARG A 33 2.33 -9.37 14.57
N ARG A 34 2.56 -8.68 13.45
CA ARG A 34 3.89 -8.57 12.84
C ARG A 34 4.87 -7.85 13.77
N SER A 35 6.13 -8.30 13.76
CA SER A 35 7.19 -7.68 14.55
C SER A 35 7.48 -6.25 14.07
N LEU A 36 7.94 -5.39 14.98
CA LEU A 36 8.30 -4.00 14.69
C LEU A 36 9.31 -3.90 13.54
N VAL A 37 10.32 -4.78 13.54
CA VAL A 37 11.36 -4.81 12.51
C VAL A 37 10.76 -5.07 11.13
N LYS A 38 9.88 -6.08 11.01
CA LYS A 38 9.22 -6.41 9.73
C LYS A 38 8.34 -5.27 9.23
N LEU A 39 7.59 -4.63 10.13
CA LEU A 39 6.76 -3.47 9.81
C LEU A 39 7.62 -2.27 9.39
N GLY A 40 8.69 -1.99 10.11
CA GLY A 40 9.60 -0.88 9.83
C GLY A 40 10.28 -1.01 8.47
N PHE A 41 10.88 -2.16 8.16
CA PHE A 41 11.51 -2.38 6.85
C PHE A 41 10.49 -2.31 5.71
N SER A 42 9.32 -2.92 5.87
CA SER A 42 8.26 -2.89 4.85
C SER A 42 7.69 -1.47 4.67
N GLY A 43 7.57 -0.69 5.75
CA GLY A 43 7.15 0.71 5.71
C GLY A 43 8.18 1.64 5.07
N ILE A 44 9.48 1.43 5.33
CA ILE A 44 10.55 2.20 4.66
C ILE A 44 10.52 1.91 3.15
N ALA A 45 10.41 0.63 2.76
CA ALA A 45 10.26 0.24 1.36
C ALA A 45 9.03 0.90 0.72
N GLY A 46 7.89 0.93 1.43
CA GLY A 46 6.67 1.60 0.97
C GLY A 46 6.87 3.09 0.76
N GLY A 47 7.52 3.77 1.70
CA GLY A 47 7.84 5.20 1.62
C GLY A 47 8.78 5.54 0.45
N ILE A 48 9.86 4.76 0.26
CA ILE A 48 10.78 4.92 -0.86
C ILE A 48 10.04 4.74 -2.19
N THR A 49 9.21 3.70 -2.27
CA THR A 49 8.45 3.37 -3.48
C THR A 49 7.44 4.45 -3.84
N MET A 50 6.80 5.09 -2.85
CA MET A 50 5.92 6.24 -3.09
C MET A 50 6.66 7.44 -3.69
N GLY A 51 7.98 7.53 -3.51
CA GLY A 51 8.82 8.50 -4.21
C GLY A 51 8.71 8.43 -5.74
N LEU A 52 8.41 7.26 -6.31
CA LEU A 52 8.19 7.10 -7.75
C LEU A 52 7.00 7.92 -8.27
N THR A 53 5.97 8.14 -7.45
CA THR A 53 4.86 9.04 -7.80
C THR A 53 5.38 10.46 -7.99
N ALA A 54 6.13 10.98 -7.01
CA ALA A 54 6.67 12.34 -7.08
C ALA A 54 7.60 12.49 -8.29
N LEU A 55 8.52 11.54 -8.48
CA LEU A 55 9.45 11.52 -9.60
C LEU A 55 8.73 11.45 -10.95
N GLY A 56 7.76 10.55 -11.11
CA GLY A 56 7.01 10.40 -12.36
C GLY A 56 6.23 11.67 -12.72
N VAL A 57 5.48 12.22 -11.75
CA VAL A 57 4.71 13.46 -11.92
C VAL A 57 5.65 14.63 -12.27
N SER A 58 6.76 14.80 -11.54
CA SER A 58 7.70 15.90 -11.80
C SER A 58 8.38 15.78 -13.15
N SER A 59 8.80 14.57 -13.54
CA SER A 59 9.47 14.33 -14.83
C SER A 59 8.55 14.59 -16.01
N ILE A 60 7.29 14.14 -15.95
CA ILE A 60 6.30 14.44 -17.00
C ILE A 60 6.03 15.94 -17.08
N ARG A 61 5.82 16.60 -15.93
CA ARG A 61 5.59 18.05 -15.88
C ARG A 61 6.77 18.87 -16.40
N ALA A 62 8.00 18.38 -16.24
CA ALA A 62 9.20 19.01 -16.78
C ALA A 62 9.30 18.81 -18.30
N PHE A 63 8.96 17.60 -18.79
CA PHE A 63 9.09 17.25 -20.20
C PHE A 63 8.09 17.98 -21.10
N VAL A 64 6.83 18.06 -20.70
CA VAL A 64 5.79 18.58 -21.60
C VAL A 64 5.72 20.12 -21.56
N GLY A 65 6.31 20.79 -20.56
CA GLY A 65 6.40 22.26 -20.47
C GLY A 65 5.19 22.95 -19.85
N ASP A 66 5.11 24.28 -19.96
CA ASP A 66 4.04 25.08 -19.36
C ASP A 66 2.77 25.10 -20.22
N GLY A 67 1.60 25.00 -19.56
CA GLY A 67 0.29 25.04 -20.20
C GLY A 67 -0.81 24.49 -19.29
N GLY A 68 -2.07 24.79 -19.60
CA GLY A 68 -3.22 24.33 -18.80
C GLY A 68 -3.37 22.80 -18.71
N TRP A 69 -2.76 22.05 -19.63
CA TRP A 69 -2.77 20.59 -19.64
C TRP A 69 -1.67 19.98 -18.74
N ARG A 70 -0.69 20.77 -18.27
CA ARG A 70 0.50 20.30 -17.53
C ARG A 70 0.17 19.46 -16.31
N ASP A 71 -0.78 19.92 -15.51
CA ASP A 71 -1.19 19.21 -14.31
C ASP A 71 -1.98 17.94 -14.63
N LEU A 72 -2.88 18.01 -15.61
CA LEU A 72 -3.67 16.86 -16.04
C LEU A 72 -2.76 15.70 -16.48
N VAL A 73 -1.80 15.98 -17.36
CA VAL A 73 -0.88 14.96 -17.87
C VAL A 73 0.07 14.47 -16.77
N GLY A 74 0.53 15.36 -15.89
CA GLY A 74 1.31 14.98 -14.72
C GLY A 74 0.54 14.02 -13.80
N TYR A 75 -0.73 14.27 -13.52
CA TYR A 75 -1.54 13.42 -12.64
C TYR A 75 -1.83 12.02 -13.19
N LEU A 76 -1.67 11.78 -14.49
CA LEU A 76 -1.74 10.42 -15.05
C LEU A 76 -0.62 9.51 -14.50
N ALA A 77 0.53 10.08 -14.10
CA ALA A 77 1.61 9.35 -13.44
C ALA A 77 1.45 9.24 -11.92
N TYR A 78 0.45 9.90 -11.33
CA TYR A 78 0.28 9.88 -9.88
C TYR A 78 0.14 8.47 -9.27
N PRO A 79 -0.59 7.52 -9.90
CA PRO A 79 -0.74 6.17 -9.36
C PRO A 79 0.53 5.31 -9.35
N LEU A 80 1.62 5.72 -10.03
CA LEU A 80 2.80 4.87 -10.25
C LEU A 80 3.40 4.32 -8.96
N GLY A 81 3.64 5.19 -7.95
CA GLY A 81 4.18 4.77 -6.67
C GLY A 81 3.25 3.81 -5.93
N PHE A 82 1.95 4.07 -5.96
CA PHE A 82 0.96 3.20 -5.31
C PHE A 82 0.85 1.83 -5.97
N ILE A 83 0.85 1.77 -7.31
CA ILE A 83 0.88 0.50 -8.06
C ILE A 83 2.15 -0.29 -7.71
N ALA A 84 3.31 0.37 -7.67
CA ALA A 84 4.56 -0.26 -7.31
C ALA A 84 4.56 -0.79 -5.87
N VAL A 85 3.95 -0.07 -4.91
CA VAL A 85 3.77 -0.54 -3.54
C VAL A 85 2.93 -1.83 -3.49
N ILE A 86 1.80 -1.86 -4.20
CA ILE A 86 0.90 -3.03 -4.22
C ILE A 86 1.63 -4.24 -4.79
N ILE A 87 2.32 -4.07 -5.93
CA ILE A 87 3.10 -5.16 -6.55
C ILE A 87 4.21 -5.64 -5.60
N GLY A 88 4.90 -4.70 -4.96
CA GLY A 88 5.97 -4.98 -3.99
C GLY A 88 5.49 -5.49 -2.63
N ARG A 89 4.18 -5.50 -2.37
CA ARG A 89 3.57 -5.84 -1.07
C ARG A 89 4.22 -5.08 0.09
N ALA A 90 4.57 -3.82 -0.14
CA ALA A 90 5.15 -2.94 0.87
C ALA A 90 4.05 -2.31 1.73
N GLN A 91 4.40 -1.82 2.93
CA GLN A 91 3.41 -1.31 3.87
C GLN A 91 3.21 0.19 3.70
N LEU A 92 1.95 0.62 3.52
CA LEU A 92 1.57 2.03 3.64
C LEU A 92 0.66 2.28 4.82
N PHE A 93 0.86 3.41 5.49
CA PHE A 93 0.04 3.84 6.60
C PHE A 93 -1.44 3.95 6.20
N THR A 94 -1.74 4.50 5.03
CA THR A 94 -3.10 4.73 4.52
C THR A 94 -3.89 3.44 4.32
N GLU A 95 -3.23 2.34 3.98
CA GLU A 95 -3.86 1.02 3.80
C GLU A 95 -4.24 0.37 5.13
N ASN A 96 -3.62 0.80 6.23
CA ASN A 96 -3.79 0.20 7.56
C ASN A 96 -4.73 1.00 8.46
N THR A 97 -5.66 1.75 7.87
CA THR A 97 -6.59 2.60 8.60
C THR A 97 -7.91 1.87 8.87
N LEU A 98 -8.66 1.55 7.82
CA LEU A 98 -10.03 1.04 7.92
C LEU A 98 -10.13 -0.28 8.71
N TYR A 99 -9.47 -1.35 8.23
CA TYR A 99 -9.68 -2.69 8.79
C TYR A 99 -9.11 -2.87 10.21
N PRO A 100 -7.92 -2.33 10.56
CA PRO A 100 -7.47 -2.34 11.94
C PRO A 100 -8.41 -1.59 12.88
N VAL A 101 -9.03 -0.48 12.43
CA VAL A 101 -10.04 0.23 13.23
C VAL A 101 -11.28 -0.62 13.41
N VAL A 102 -11.84 -1.20 12.34
CA VAL A 102 -13.00 -2.09 12.43
C VAL A 102 -12.71 -3.26 13.38
N LEU A 103 -11.53 -3.89 13.26
CA LEU A 103 -11.10 -4.95 14.16
C LEU A 103 -11.00 -4.48 15.63
N VAL A 104 -10.59 -3.25 15.90
CA VAL A 104 -10.53 -2.70 17.26
C VAL A 104 -11.91 -2.31 17.79
N LEU A 105 -12.85 -1.94 16.92
CA LEU A 105 -14.25 -1.72 17.29
C LEU A 105 -14.91 -3.04 17.74
N ASP A 106 -14.59 -4.14 17.07
CA ASP A 106 -15.06 -5.50 17.40
C ASP A 106 -14.29 -6.12 18.59
N GLU A 107 -12.96 -6.01 18.57
CA GLU A 107 -12.04 -6.65 19.52
C GLU A 107 -11.10 -5.61 20.17
N ARG A 108 -11.57 -4.94 21.23
CA ARG A 108 -10.86 -3.85 21.93
C ARG A 108 -9.42 -4.17 22.37
N LYS A 109 -9.11 -5.45 22.62
CA LYS A 109 -7.76 -5.93 22.99
C LYS A 109 -6.66 -5.59 21.97
N HIS A 110 -7.04 -5.24 20.74
CA HIS A 110 -6.11 -4.91 19.66
C HIS A 110 -5.67 -3.44 19.61
N LEU A 111 -6.25 -2.55 20.44
CA LEU A 111 -6.01 -1.10 20.39
C LEU A 111 -4.51 -0.73 20.43
N VAL A 112 -3.78 -1.26 21.40
CA VAL A 112 -2.33 -0.96 21.55
C VAL A 112 -1.52 -1.47 20.36
N ARG A 113 -1.88 -2.63 19.81
CA ARG A 113 -1.20 -3.19 18.63
C ARG A 113 -1.47 -2.35 17.38
N MET A 114 -2.67 -1.80 17.25
CA MET A 114 -3.03 -0.88 16.17
C MET A 114 -2.22 0.42 16.26
N LEU A 115 -2.18 1.06 17.44
CA LEU A 115 -1.38 2.27 17.64
C LEU A 115 0.11 2.03 17.38
N ARG A 116 0.64 0.88 17.81
CA ARG A 116 2.01 0.45 17.51
C ARG A 116 2.25 0.32 16.01
N LEU A 117 1.34 -0.34 15.29
CA LEU A 117 1.43 -0.48 13.83
C LEU A 117 1.42 0.89 13.16
N TRP A 118 0.45 1.74 13.51
CA TRP A 118 0.31 3.09 12.96
C TRP A 118 1.56 3.92 13.15
N GLY A 119 2.06 4.02 14.39
CA GLY A 119 3.28 4.77 14.68
C GLY A 119 4.49 4.23 13.90
N THR A 120 4.65 2.91 13.86
CA THR A 120 5.78 2.27 13.16
C THR A 120 5.73 2.54 11.66
N VAL A 121 4.59 2.28 11.02
CA VAL A 121 4.45 2.38 9.56
C VAL A 121 4.47 3.84 9.11
N PHE A 122 3.81 4.76 9.84
CA PHE A 122 3.83 6.18 9.53
C PHE A 122 5.25 6.74 9.56
N VAL A 123 6.00 6.52 10.65
CA VAL A 123 7.38 6.98 10.78
C VAL A 123 8.27 6.33 9.70
N ALA A 124 8.10 5.04 9.45
CA ALA A 124 8.84 4.33 8.42
C ALA A 124 8.56 4.88 7.00
N ASN A 125 7.29 5.18 6.66
CA ASN A 125 6.93 5.78 5.38
C ASN A 125 7.55 7.17 5.21
N VAL A 126 7.51 8.02 6.24
CA VAL A 126 8.13 9.36 6.21
C VAL A 126 9.64 9.25 6.03
N ILE A 127 10.30 8.35 6.75
CA ILE A 127 11.74 8.10 6.62
C ILE A 127 12.05 7.62 5.18
N GLY A 128 11.30 6.65 4.66
CA GLY A 128 11.50 6.13 3.32
C GLY A 128 11.33 7.19 2.22
N ALA A 129 10.27 8.00 2.30
CA ALA A 129 10.04 9.10 1.37
C ALA A 129 11.15 10.16 1.46
N SER A 130 11.62 10.46 2.67
CA SER A 130 12.72 11.41 2.90
C SER A 130 14.04 10.89 2.33
N ILE A 131 14.35 9.60 2.50
CA ILE A 131 15.52 8.95 1.90
C ILE A 131 15.46 9.09 0.38
N PHE A 132 14.33 8.74 -0.23
CA PHE A 132 14.16 8.87 -1.68
C PHE A 132 14.35 10.33 -2.14
N ALA A 133 13.74 11.30 -1.45
CA ALA A 133 13.87 12.70 -1.78
C ALA A 133 15.33 13.18 -1.72
N VAL A 134 16.09 12.78 -0.69
CA VAL A 134 17.52 13.13 -0.57
C VAL A 134 18.35 12.48 -1.68
N LEU A 135 18.08 11.22 -2.02
CA LEU A 135 18.78 10.52 -3.11
C LEU A 135 18.52 11.21 -4.45
N VAL A 136 17.27 11.58 -4.73
CA VAL A 136 16.88 12.28 -5.95
C VAL A 136 17.50 13.68 -5.99
N ALA A 137 17.42 14.45 -4.90
CA ALA A 137 17.97 15.81 -4.84
C ALA A 137 19.50 15.86 -4.95
N LYS A 138 20.20 14.79 -4.58
CA LYS A 138 21.67 14.67 -4.73
C LYS A 138 22.08 13.92 -6.00
N SER A 139 21.13 13.38 -6.75
CA SER A 139 21.41 12.69 -7.99
C SER A 139 21.71 13.71 -9.08
N SER A 140 22.75 13.47 -9.88
CA SER A 140 23.05 14.27 -11.07
C SER A 140 22.16 13.90 -12.27
N ALA A 141 21.21 12.98 -12.08
CA ALA A 141 20.34 12.47 -13.15
C ALA A 141 19.10 13.35 -13.42
N LEU A 142 18.91 14.43 -12.65
CA LEU A 142 17.83 15.41 -12.77
C LEU A 142 18.38 16.83 -12.78
#